data_AF-F4FYX4-F1
#
_entry.id   AF-F4FYX4-F1
#
_cell.length_a   1.000
_cell.length_b   1.000
_cell.length_c   1.000
_cell.angle_alpha   90.00
_cell.angle_beta   90.00
_cell.angle_gamma   90.00
#
_symmetry.space_group_name_H-M   'P 1'
#
loop_
_entity.id
_entity.type
_entity.pdbx_description
1 polymer ?
#
loop_
_entity_poly.entity_id
_entity_poly.type
_entity_poly.pdbx_seq_one_letter_code
_entity_poly.pdbx_strand_id
1 'polypeptide(L)'
;MFEIWYITISLSLFAVILSFLTLIEFSKLRNNFGGRLSLILVVLAILLTVQGIVYSLSFAMWSHDKSPVYVYPSLIMSIIDATLMSLLYYYLVRY
;
A
#
# COMPACT_ATOMS: atom_id res chain seq x y z
N MET A 1 -8.93 15.51 -15.21
CA MET A 1 -7.71 14.84 -14.71
C MET A 1 -7.11 14.05 -15.86
N PHE A 2 -5.78 14.00 -15.96
CA PHE A 2 -5.11 13.15 -16.97
C PHE A 2 -5.39 11.68 -16.66
N GLU A 3 -5.66 10.85 -17.67
CA GLU A 3 -6.17 9.48 -17.49
C GLU A 3 -5.26 8.61 -16.62
N ILE A 4 -3.94 8.83 -16.73
CA ILE A 4 -2.94 8.10 -15.95
C ILE A 4 -3.10 8.35 -14.45
N TRP A 5 -3.49 9.57 -14.02
CA TRP A 5 -3.67 9.84 -12.60
C TRP A 5 -4.82 9.05 -11.98
N TYR A 6 -5.90 8.77 -12.75
CA TYR A 6 -6.96 7.90 -12.26
C TYR A 6 -6.42 6.50 -11.97
N ILE A 7 -5.64 5.94 -12.89
CA ILE A 7 -5.02 4.61 -12.74
C ILE A 7 -4.08 4.59 -11.54
N THR A 8 -3.19 5.58 -11.44
CA THR A 8 -2.23 5.72 -10.33
C THR A 8 -2.94 5.76 -8.98
N ILE A 9 -3.98 6.60 -8.84
CA ILE A 9 -4.74 6.72 -7.59
C ILE A 9 -5.51 5.44 -7.28
N SER A 10 -6.14 4.82 -8.28
CA SER A 10 -6.85 3.55 -8.09
C SER A 10 -5.93 2.43 -7.61
N LEU A 11 -4.72 2.32 -8.18
CA LEU A 11 -3.70 1.36 -7.73
C LEU A 11 -3.24 1.64 -6.30
N SER A 12 -3.00 2.91 -5.96
CA SER A 12 -2.60 3.30 -4.60
C SER A 12 -3.71 2.99 -3.58
N LEU A 13 -4.97 3.29 -3.89
CA LEU A 13 -6.10 2.94 -3.01
C LEU A 13 -6.26 1.43 -2.86
N PHE A 14 -6.05 0.66 -3.93
CA PHE A 14 -6.05 -0.80 -3.86
C PHE A 14 -4.94 -1.33 -2.95
N ALA A 15 -3.72 -0.79 -3.05
CA ALA A 15 -2.60 -1.14 -2.17
C ALA A 15 -2.90 -0.81 -0.70
N VAL A 16 -3.55 0.33 -0.42
CA VAL A 16 -3.99 0.72 0.93
C VAL A 16 -4.98 -0.28 1.52
N ILE A 17 -5.96 -0.73 0.72
CA ILE A 17 -6.91 -1.74 1.19
C ILE A 17 -6.17 -3.02 1.58
N LEU A 18 -5.24 -3.48 0.75
CA LEU A 18 -4.43 -4.67 1.03
C LEU A 18 -3.52 -4.49 2.26
N SER A 19 -2.97 -3.30 2.48
CA SER A 19 -2.14 -3.02 3.65
C SER A 19 -2.97 -3.07 4.94
N PHE A 20 -4.20 -2.56 4.92
CA PHE A 20 -5.13 -2.69 6.06
C PHE A 20 -5.47 -4.16 6.35
N LEU A 21 -5.74 -4.96 5.30
CA LEU A 21 -6.00 -6.39 5.48
C LEU A 21 -4.77 -7.11 6.05
N THR A 22 -3.58 -6.79 5.54
CA THR A 22 -2.29 -7.30 6.05
C THR A 22 -2.07 -6.95 7.52
N LEU A 23 -2.39 -5.71 7.91
CA LEU A 23 -2.32 -5.26 9.30
C LEU A 23 -3.24 -6.06 10.22
N ILE A 24 -4.48 -6.32 9.77
CA ILE A 24 -5.44 -7.13 10.52
C ILE A 24 -4.87 -8.54 10.76
N GLU A 25 -4.34 -9.17 9.71
CA GLU A 25 -3.83 -10.53 9.82
C GLU A 25 -2.56 -10.62 10.68
N PHE A 26 -1.60 -9.68 10.56
CA PHE A 26 -0.46 -9.65 11.48
C PHE A 26 -0.88 -9.40 12.92
N SER A 27 -1.92 -8.59 13.15
CA SER A 27 -2.46 -8.37 14.49
C SER A 27 -3.06 -9.65 15.07
N LYS A 28 -3.76 -10.45 14.27
CA LYS A 28 -4.24 -11.79 14.67
C LYS A 28 -3.10 -12.74 14.98
N LEU A 29 -2.08 -12.81 14.10
CA LEU A 29 -0.90 -13.64 14.30
C LEU A 29 -0.17 -13.29 15.60
N ARG A 30 -0.03 -11.99 15.91
CA ARG A 30 0.53 -11.55 17.19
C ARG A 30 -0.27 -12.02 18.39
N ASN A 31 -1.61 -11.97 18.33
CA ASN A 31 -2.46 -12.44 19.42
C ASN A 31 -2.31 -13.96 19.67
N ASN A 32 -2.07 -14.74 18.63
CA ASN A 32 -1.96 -16.20 18.72
C ASN A 32 -0.56 -16.69 19.12
N PHE A 33 0.51 -16.11 18.54
CA PHE A 33 1.88 -16.58 18.73
C PHE A 33 2.71 -15.71 19.68
N GLY A 34 2.37 -14.43 19.82
CA GLY A 34 3.15 -13.46 20.59
C GLY A 34 4.56 -13.24 20.05
N GLY A 35 5.42 -12.60 20.85
CA GLY A 35 6.85 -12.44 20.56
C GLY A 35 7.27 -11.11 19.90
N ARG A 36 8.60 -10.90 19.83
CA ARG A 36 9.19 -9.67 19.27
C ARG A 36 9.03 -9.57 17.75
N LEU A 37 9.13 -10.69 17.04
CA LEU A 37 8.99 -10.73 15.58
C LEU A 37 7.58 -10.34 15.12
N SER A 38 6.54 -10.89 15.75
CA SER A 38 5.15 -10.54 15.41
C SER A 38 4.83 -9.07 15.71
N LEU A 39 5.41 -8.49 16.77
CA LEU A 39 5.31 -7.06 17.04
C LEU A 39 5.97 -6.21 15.94
N ILE A 40 7.16 -6.59 15.48
CA ILE A 40 7.85 -5.91 14.36
C ILE A 40 6.99 -5.97 13.10
N LEU A 41 6.38 -7.11 12.78
CA LEU A 41 5.52 -7.27 11.61
C LEU A 41 4.27 -6.38 11.68
N VAL A 42 3.64 -6.26 12.86
CA VAL A 42 2.51 -5.34 13.07
C VAL A 42 2.96 -3.89 12.86
N VAL A 43 4.10 -3.48 13.42
CA VAL A 43 4.64 -2.12 13.23
C VAL A 43 4.94 -1.84 11.75
N LEU A 44 5.54 -2.80 11.04
CA LEU A 44 5.79 -2.69 9.61
C LEU A 44 4.49 -2.52 8.82
N ALA A 45 3.44 -3.27 9.14
CA ALA A 45 2.16 -3.13 8.46
C ALA A 45 1.45 -1.80 8.75
N ILE A 46 1.62 -1.24 9.96
CA ILE A 46 1.16 0.13 10.27
C ILE A 46 1.90 1.12 9.37
N LEU A 47 3.23 1.03 9.27
CA LEU A 47 4.03 1.92 8.43
C LEU A 47 3.64 1.84 6.95
N LEU A 48 3.45 0.63 6.42
CA LEU A 48 2.99 0.41 5.05
C LEU A 48 1.60 1.02 4.81
N THR A 49 0.70 0.90 5.78
CA THR A 49 -0.64 1.51 5.68
C THR A 49 -0.59 3.03 5.68
N VAL A 50 0.22 3.62 6.57
CA VAL A 50 0.42 5.07 6.59
C VAL A 50 1.05 5.55 5.29
N GLN A 51 2.06 4.83 4.77
CA GLN A 51 2.70 5.13 3.48
C GLN A 51 1.68 5.14 2.33
N GLY A 52 0.86 4.10 2.22
CA GLY A 52 -0.16 4.01 1.17
C GLY A 52 -1.16 5.16 1.23
N ILE A 53 -1.61 5.55 2.42
CA ILE A 53 -2.52 6.70 2.61
C ILE A 53 -1.85 8.00 2.15
N VAL A 54 -0.58 8.21 2.54
CA VAL A 54 0.20 9.39 2.12
C VAL A 54 0.37 9.45 0.60
N TYR A 55 0.64 8.32 -0.04
CA TYR A 55 0.72 8.23 -1.50
C TYR A 55 -0.61 8.56 -2.17
N SER A 56 -1.71 7.96 -1.74
CA SER A 56 -3.05 8.23 -2.27
C SER A 56 -3.41 9.72 -2.20
N LEU A 57 -3.14 10.36 -1.04
CA LEU A 57 -3.38 11.79 -0.86
C LEU A 57 -2.46 12.65 -1.76
N SER A 58 -1.18 12.31 -1.82
CA SER A 58 -0.20 13.05 -2.63
C SER A 58 -0.54 13.00 -4.12
N PHE A 59 -0.90 11.82 -4.63
CA PHE A 59 -1.31 11.65 -6.02
C PHE A 59 -2.62 12.37 -6.33
N ALA A 60 -3.58 12.37 -5.40
CA ALA A 60 -4.81 13.16 -5.54
C ALA A 60 -4.52 14.66 -5.64
N MET A 61 -3.62 15.19 -4.78
CA MET A 61 -3.21 16.59 -4.81
C MET A 61 -2.51 16.97 -6.13
N TRP A 62 -1.64 16.09 -6.64
CA TRP A 62 -0.84 16.37 -7.84
C TRP A 62 -1.55 16.04 -9.15
N SER A 63 -2.75 15.45 -9.08
CA SER A 63 -3.53 14.94 -10.22
C SER A 63 -3.89 15.95 -11.32
N HIS A 64 -3.72 17.25 -11.05
CA HIS A 64 -3.85 18.32 -12.03
C HIS A 64 -2.63 18.51 -12.96
N ASP A 65 -1.45 18.02 -12.57
CA ASP A 65 -0.21 18.18 -13.32
C ASP A 65 -0.15 17.18 -14.49
N LYS A 66 0.49 17.55 -15.58
CA LYS A 66 0.68 16.70 -16.78
C LYS A 66 2.16 16.44 -17.08
N SER A 67 3.07 16.99 -16.29
CA SER A 67 4.50 16.81 -16.48
C SER A 67 4.85 15.31 -16.38
N PRO A 68 5.46 14.73 -17.43
CA PRO A 68 5.87 13.32 -17.45
C PRO A 68 6.77 12.93 -16.27
N VAL A 69 7.54 13.91 -15.76
CA VAL A 69 8.50 13.76 -14.67
C VAL A 69 7.81 13.41 -13.35
N TYR A 70 6.54 13.80 -13.17
CA TYR A 70 5.76 13.44 -11.97
C TYR A 70 4.82 12.27 -12.23
N VAL A 71 4.21 12.21 -13.42
CA VAL A 71 3.18 11.21 -13.73
C VAL A 71 3.76 9.80 -13.80
N TYR A 72 4.85 9.59 -14.56
CA TYR A 72 5.37 8.23 -14.77
C TYR A 72 6.02 7.62 -13.53
N PRO A 73 6.84 8.34 -12.75
CA PRO A 73 7.35 7.80 -11.49
C PRO A 73 6.24 7.45 -10.51
N SER A 74 5.20 8.28 -10.39
CA SER A 74 4.05 8.01 -9.51
C SER A 74 3.29 6.75 -9.92
N LEU A 75 3.11 6.55 -11.23
CA LEU A 75 2.51 5.33 -11.78
C LEU A 75 3.35 4.10 -11.45
N ILE A 76 4.67 4.16 -11.70
CA ILE A 76 5.60 3.05 -11.41
C ILE A 76 5.57 2.70 -9.92
N MET A 77 5.62 3.71 -9.04
CA MET A 77 5.51 3.51 -7.59
C MET A 77 4.20 2.81 -7.23
N SER A 78 3.08 3.23 -7.80
CA SER A 78 1.76 2.63 -7.52
C SER A 78 1.64 1.18 -8.02
N ILE A 79 2.23 0.86 -9.18
CA ILE A 79 2.27 -0.51 -9.70
C ILE A 79 3.10 -1.40 -8.79
N ILE A 80 4.30 -0.96 -8.41
CA ILE A 80 5.19 -1.72 -7.53
C ILE A 80 4.51 -1.96 -6.17
N ASP A 81 3.94 -0.91 -5.59
CA ASP A 81 3.29 -0.98 -4.28
C ASP A 81 2.08 -1.93 -4.30
N ALA A 82 1.19 -1.79 -5.28
CA ALA A 82 0.05 -2.68 -5.46
C ALA A 82 0.48 -4.15 -5.66
N THR A 83 1.55 -4.40 -6.43
CA THR A 83 2.05 -5.75 -6.67
C THR A 83 2.65 -6.36 -5.40
N LEU A 84 3.46 -5.60 -4.66
CA LEU A 84 4.07 -6.05 -3.42
C LEU A 84 3.02 -6.31 -2.34
N MET A 85 2.04 -5.42 -2.16
CA MET A 85 0.95 -5.63 -1.21
C MET A 85 0.09 -6.82 -1.59
N SER A 86 -0.14 -7.04 -2.89
CA SER A 86 -0.88 -8.22 -3.36
C SER A 86 -0.15 -9.51 -3.04
N LEU A 87 1.16 -9.57 -3.30
CA LEU A 87 1.99 -10.72 -2.98
C LEU A 87 2.05 -10.96 -1.47
N LEU A 88 2.31 -9.91 -0.69
CA LEU A 88 2.40 -9.99 0.76
C LEU A 88 1.09 -10.53 1.35
N TYR A 89 -0.05 -9.95 0.97
CA TYR A 89 -1.36 -10.39 1.43
C TYR A 89 -1.66 -11.83 0.99
N TYR A 90 -1.38 -12.19 -0.27
CA TYR A 90 -1.58 -13.55 -0.78
C TYR A 90 -0.79 -14.58 0.02
N TYR A 91 0.49 -14.33 0.29
CA TYR A 91 1.31 -15.25 1.08
C TYR A 91 0.84 -15.34 2.53
N LEU A 92 0.35 -14.24 3.08
CA LEU A 92 -0.07 -14.18 4.47
C LEU A 92 -1.39 -14.92 4.70
N VAL A 93 -2.38 -14.76 3.82
CA VAL A 93 -3.69 -15.46 3.93
C VAL A 93 -3.59 -16.96 3.66
N ARG A 94 -2.55 -17.40 2.96
CA ARG A 94 -2.36 -18.82 2.65
C ARG A 94 -1.89 -19.65 3.85
N TYR A 95 -1.38 -19.01 4.92
CA TYR A 95 -0.91 -19.66 6.15
C TYR A 95 -1.86 -19.37 7.31
#